data_AF-A0A1H9ZQJ9-F1
#
_entry.id   AF-A0A1H9ZQJ9-F1
#
_cell.length_a   1.000
_cell.length_b   1.000
_cell.length_c   1.000
_cell.angle_alpha   90.00
_cell.angle_beta   90.00
_cell.angle_gamma   90.00
#
_symmetry.space_group_name_H-M   'P 1'
#
loop_
_entity.id
_entity.type
_entity.pdbx_description
1 polymer ?
#
loop_
_entity_poly.entity_id
_entity_poly.type
_entity_poly.pdbx_seq_one_letter_code
_entity_poly.pdbx_strand_id
1 'polypeptide(L)'
;MAINDAVRKAFEGEQAAAYEHAFLSELLVNWRDCEKSINRTTVLLVLACGVSELVIRGATSEVAVAGVRITDLAILYAILPVVIAYLYSSLMFLAAESSMNETAFKSILITRQPALWQARLGRLLYPSNMTFFAGDRLRFGFGKKAKLHKYVDLAAGARTFVLVIAPVFYEVLLFWRLFLRAGTASITLWLALCLSTLLIASALIGLIAASTVWDYED
;
A
#
# COMPACT_ATOMS: atom_id res chain seq x y z
N MET A 1 -19.44 10.26 8.24
CA MET A 1 -19.68 9.19 9.23
C MET A 1 -18.49 8.27 9.16
N ALA A 2 -17.74 8.13 10.25
CA ALA A 2 -16.57 7.26 10.26
C ALA A 2 -17.00 5.78 10.13
N ILE A 3 -16.13 4.93 9.59
CA ILE A 3 -16.41 3.49 9.42
C ILE A 3 -16.76 2.86 10.75
N ASN A 4 -16.08 3.26 11.83
CA ASN A 4 -16.31 2.72 13.16
C ASN A 4 -17.69 3.06 13.70
N ASP A 5 -18.18 4.28 13.49
CA ASP A 5 -19.54 4.66 13.85
C ASP A 5 -20.58 3.86 13.06
N ALA A 6 -20.30 3.62 11.77
CA ALA A 6 -21.20 2.84 10.92
C ALA A 6 -21.24 1.37 11.32
N VAL A 7 -20.09 0.78 11.59
CA VAL A 7 -19.97 -0.59 12.09
C VAL A 7 -20.60 -0.69 13.47
N ARG A 8 -20.28 0.19 14.41
CA ARG A 8 -20.84 0.15 15.76
C ARG A 8 -22.37 0.23 15.72
N LYS A 9 -22.91 1.20 14.98
CA LYS A 9 -24.37 1.36 14.80
C LYS A 9 -25.01 0.13 14.14
N ALA A 10 -24.36 -0.50 13.17
CA ALA A 10 -24.88 -1.70 12.52
C ALA A 10 -24.88 -2.91 13.48
N PHE A 11 -23.86 -3.03 14.34
CA PHE A 11 -23.63 -4.22 15.17
C PHE A 11 -24.11 -4.08 16.63
N GLU A 12 -24.68 -2.95 17.04
CA GLU A 12 -25.22 -2.74 18.40
C GLU A 12 -26.51 -3.55 18.69
N GLY A 13 -27.29 -3.94 17.67
CA GLY A 13 -28.58 -4.63 17.85
C GLY A 13 -28.52 -6.16 17.99
N GLU A 14 -29.52 -6.78 18.62
CA GLU A 14 -29.62 -8.25 18.77
C GLU A 14 -29.66 -8.98 17.42
N GLN A 15 -30.28 -8.37 16.41
CA GLN A 15 -30.37 -8.92 15.05
C GLN A 15 -28.99 -9.04 14.37
N ALA A 16 -27.97 -8.31 14.84
CA ALA A 16 -26.62 -8.39 14.29
C ALA A 16 -25.98 -9.78 14.45
N ALA A 17 -26.39 -10.53 15.49
CA ALA A 17 -25.92 -11.89 15.70
C ALA A 17 -26.20 -12.83 14.50
N ALA A 18 -27.27 -12.56 13.74
CA ALA A 18 -27.68 -13.41 12.62
C ALA A 18 -26.73 -13.31 11.42
N TYR A 19 -26.04 -12.18 11.22
CA TYR A 19 -25.15 -11.96 10.08
C TYR A 19 -23.69 -11.70 10.47
N GLU A 20 -23.38 -11.63 11.77
CA GLU A 20 -22.03 -11.35 12.28
C GLU A 20 -20.95 -12.27 11.72
N HIS A 21 -21.16 -13.59 11.79
CA HIS A 21 -20.19 -14.56 11.31
C HIS A 21 -19.99 -14.49 9.79
N ALA A 22 -21.07 -14.29 9.04
CA ALA A 22 -21.00 -14.16 7.58
C ALA A 22 -20.23 -12.90 7.19
N PHE A 23 -20.56 -11.75 7.79
CA PHE A 23 -19.90 -10.49 7.51
C PHE A 23 -18.42 -10.51 7.92
N LEU A 24 -18.08 -11.04 9.10
CA LEU A 24 -16.69 -11.20 9.54
C LEU A 24 -15.88 -12.11 8.60
N SER A 25 -16.50 -13.17 8.09
CA SER A 25 -15.84 -14.07 7.14
C SER A 25 -15.50 -13.35 5.84
N GLU A 26 -16.47 -12.65 5.25
CA GLU A 26 -16.29 -11.86 4.03
C GLU A 26 -15.27 -10.72 4.22
N LEU A 27 -15.33 -10.02 5.36
CA LEU A 27 -14.37 -8.97 5.70
C LEU A 27 -12.93 -9.53 5.74
N LEU A 28 -12.73 -10.70 6.35
CA LEU A 28 -11.43 -11.35 6.40
C LEU A 28 -10.96 -11.84 5.02
N VAL A 29 -11.87 -12.29 4.15
CA VAL A 29 -11.55 -12.65 2.76
C VAL A 29 -11.09 -11.40 2.00
N ASN A 30 -11.89 -10.33 2.04
CA ASN A 30 -11.56 -9.07 1.37
C ASN A 30 -10.21 -8.51 1.87
N TRP A 31 -9.99 -8.54 3.18
CA TRP A 31 -8.73 -8.08 3.77
C TRP A 31 -7.53 -8.89 3.29
N ARG A 32 -7.65 -10.23 3.22
CA ARG A 32 -6.57 -11.09 2.69
C ARG A 32 -6.29 -10.82 1.22
N ASP A 33 -7.33 -10.60 0.41
CA ASP A 33 -7.18 -10.34 -1.02
C ASP A 33 -6.61 -8.95 -1.30
N CYS A 34 -6.97 -7.96 -0.48
CA CYS A 34 -6.33 -6.65 -0.44
C CYS A 34 -4.82 -6.79 -0.14
N GLU A 35 -4.43 -7.53 0.91
CA GLU A 35 -3.01 -7.77 1.24
C GLU A 35 -2.24 -8.54 0.15
N LYS A 36 -2.88 -9.51 -0.53
CA LYS A 36 -2.27 -10.16 -1.72
C LYS A 36 -2.01 -9.14 -2.82
N SER A 37 -2.96 -8.24 -3.05
CA SER A 37 -2.86 -7.17 -4.06
C SER A 37 -1.74 -6.19 -3.70
N ILE A 38 -1.61 -5.79 -2.43
CA ILE A 38 -0.50 -4.96 -1.94
C ILE A 38 0.84 -5.61 -2.26
N ASN A 39 1.01 -6.89 -1.92
CA ASN A 39 2.26 -7.61 -2.17
C ASN A 39 2.58 -7.70 -3.66
N ARG A 40 1.60 -8.04 -4.50
CA ARG A 40 1.76 -8.09 -5.96
C ARG A 40 2.15 -6.72 -6.53
N THR A 41 1.45 -5.67 -6.14
CA THR A 41 1.73 -4.30 -6.59
C THR A 41 3.11 -3.85 -6.14
N THR A 42 3.53 -4.19 -4.93
CA THR A 42 4.89 -3.91 -4.43
C THR A 42 5.96 -4.60 -5.28
N VAL A 43 5.78 -5.87 -5.62
CA VAL A 43 6.71 -6.61 -6.49
C VAL A 43 6.75 -5.97 -7.88
N LEU A 44 5.59 -5.64 -8.46
CA LEU A 44 5.52 -4.97 -9.77
C LEU A 44 6.19 -3.61 -9.76
N LEU A 45 6.04 -2.84 -8.68
CA LEU A 45 6.69 -1.53 -8.51
C LEU A 45 8.21 -1.68 -8.49
N VAL A 46 8.74 -2.61 -7.70
CA VAL A 46 10.19 -2.88 -7.64
C VAL A 46 10.73 -3.34 -9.00
N LEU A 47 10.00 -4.22 -9.69
CA LEU A 47 10.37 -4.66 -11.04
C LEU A 47 10.36 -3.51 -12.04
N ALA A 48 9.34 -2.62 -11.99
CA ALA A 48 9.26 -1.45 -12.85
C ALA A 48 10.45 -0.50 -12.63
N CYS A 49 10.82 -0.23 -11.37
CA CYS A 49 12.01 0.55 -11.03
C CYS A 49 13.31 -0.12 -11.51
N GLY A 50 13.41 -1.44 -11.41
CA GLY A 50 14.55 -2.20 -11.92
C GLY A 50 14.67 -2.11 -13.44
N VAL A 51 13.55 -2.27 -14.16
CA VAL A 51 13.50 -2.13 -15.62
C VAL A 51 13.86 -0.71 -16.04
N SER A 52 13.38 0.34 -15.36
CA SER A 52 13.74 1.71 -15.68
C SER A 52 15.24 1.99 -15.50
N GLU A 53 15.86 1.47 -14.44
CA GLU A 53 17.33 1.59 -14.29
C GLU A 53 18.10 0.93 -15.45
N LEU A 54 17.69 -0.27 -15.88
CA LEU A 54 18.33 -0.98 -17.01
C LEU A 54 18.20 -0.19 -18.31
N VAL A 55 17.01 0.33 -18.59
CA VAL A 55 16.69 1.10 -19.80
C VAL A 55 17.45 2.44 -19.83
N ILE A 56 17.58 3.12 -18.68
CA ILE A 56 18.30 4.40 -18.59
C ILE A 56 19.80 4.23 -18.73
N ARG A 57 20.38 3.16 -18.19
CA ARG A 57 21.82 2.89 -18.30
C ARG A 57 22.24 2.45 -19.70
N GLY A 58 21.29 2.26 -20.62
CA GLY A 58 21.57 1.76 -21.96
C GLY A 58 22.13 0.33 -21.94
N ALA A 59 21.91 -0.41 -20.85
CA ALA A 59 22.35 -1.79 -20.71
C ALA A 59 21.60 -2.75 -21.66
N THR A 60 20.56 -2.25 -22.32
CA THR A 60 19.71 -2.98 -23.27
C THR A 60 19.47 -2.12 -24.52
N SER A 61 19.81 -2.64 -25.69
CA SER A 61 19.51 -2.01 -26.99
C SER A 61 18.08 -2.27 -27.46
N GLU A 62 17.42 -3.29 -26.92
CA GLU A 62 16.04 -3.69 -27.24
C GLU A 62 15.35 -4.20 -25.98
N VAL A 63 14.06 -3.91 -25.83
CA VAL A 63 13.21 -4.48 -24.77
C VAL A 63 12.13 -5.32 -25.41
N ALA A 64 12.06 -6.62 -25.07
CA ALA A 64 10.99 -7.50 -25.52
C ALA A 64 9.92 -7.64 -24.42
N VAL A 65 8.69 -7.18 -24.69
CA VAL A 65 7.55 -7.35 -23.78
C VAL A 65 6.53 -8.24 -24.48
N ALA A 66 6.23 -9.41 -23.89
CA ALA A 66 5.24 -10.37 -24.41
C ALA A 66 5.42 -10.74 -25.91
N GLY A 67 6.68 -10.82 -26.38
CA GLY A 67 7.01 -11.14 -27.78
C GLY A 67 7.08 -9.94 -28.72
N VAL A 68 6.67 -8.74 -28.28
CA VAL A 68 6.82 -7.50 -29.04
C VAL A 68 8.17 -6.86 -28.69
N ARG A 69 9.03 -6.65 -29.70
CA ARG A 69 10.29 -5.92 -29.54
C ARG A 69 10.04 -4.43 -29.65
N ILE A 70 10.39 -3.70 -28.60
CA ILE A 70 10.39 -2.25 -28.59
C ILE A 70 11.82 -1.80 -28.87
N THR A 71 12.03 -1.30 -30.08
CA THR A 71 13.31 -0.75 -30.55
C THR A 71 13.44 0.74 -30.26
N ASP A 72 12.31 1.45 -30.11
CA ASP A 72 12.31 2.87 -29.74
C ASP A 72 12.19 3.04 -28.22
N LEU A 73 13.35 3.22 -27.59
CA LEU A 73 13.46 3.45 -26.15
C LEU A 73 12.92 4.82 -25.71
N ALA A 74 12.69 5.77 -26.64
CA ALA A 74 12.19 7.10 -26.32
C ALA A 74 10.79 7.06 -25.68
N ILE A 75 9.93 6.16 -26.16
CA ILE A 75 8.59 5.96 -25.61
C ILE A 75 8.67 5.30 -24.22
N LEU A 76 9.56 4.33 -24.04
CA LEU A 76 9.80 3.68 -22.75
C LEU A 76 10.26 4.68 -21.68
N TYR A 77 11.08 5.66 -22.04
CA TYR A 77 11.51 6.72 -21.11
C TYR A 77 10.36 7.57 -20.59
N ALA A 78 9.30 7.78 -21.36
CA ALA A 78 8.12 8.53 -20.92
C ALA A 78 7.10 7.66 -20.17
N ILE A 79 6.92 6.40 -20.58
CA ILE A 79 5.89 5.52 -20.01
C ILE A 79 6.30 4.95 -18.65
N LEU A 80 7.57 4.55 -18.48
CA LEU A 80 8.01 3.88 -17.26
C LEU A 80 7.80 4.70 -15.97
N PRO A 81 8.13 6.01 -15.92
CA PRO A 81 7.80 6.83 -14.76
C PRO A 81 6.30 6.82 -14.46
N VAL A 82 5.46 7.01 -15.48
CA VAL A 82 3.99 7.00 -15.30
C VAL A 82 3.49 5.68 -14.73
N VAL A 83 4.03 4.55 -15.20
CA VAL A 83 3.69 3.22 -14.67
C VAL A 83 4.12 3.09 -13.20
N ILE A 84 5.31 3.57 -12.83
CA ILE A 84 5.79 3.57 -11.45
C ILE A 84 4.87 4.42 -10.57
N ALA A 85 4.53 5.63 -11.00
CA ALA A 85 3.60 6.51 -10.29
C ALA A 85 2.20 5.90 -10.13
N TYR A 86 1.70 5.22 -11.17
CA TYR A 86 0.41 4.50 -11.11
C TYR A 86 0.45 3.33 -10.12
N LEU A 87 1.51 2.52 -10.14
CA LEU A 87 1.68 1.40 -9.22
C LEU A 87 1.82 1.90 -7.77
N TYR A 88 2.56 2.99 -7.56
CA TYR A 88 2.64 3.65 -6.26
C TYR A 88 1.29 4.16 -5.78
N SER A 89 0.53 4.83 -6.65
CA SER A 89 -0.82 5.31 -6.33
C SER A 89 -1.75 4.16 -5.93
N SER A 90 -1.76 3.09 -6.73
CA SER A 90 -2.52 1.87 -6.44
C SER A 90 -2.11 1.24 -5.11
N LEU A 91 -0.82 1.21 -4.80
CA LEU A 91 -0.30 0.69 -3.54
C LEU A 91 -0.81 1.49 -2.33
N MET A 92 -0.84 2.83 -2.42
CA MET A 92 -1.33 3.69 -1.34
C MET A 92 -2.84 3.55 -1.13
N PHE A 93 -3.63 3.43 -2.20
CA PHE A 93 -5.07 3.16 -2.09
C PHE A 93 -5.34 1.80 -1.45
N LEU A 94 -4.62 0.75 -1.86
CA LEU A 94 -4.74 -0.57 -1.23
C LEU A 94 -4.32 -0.55 0.24
N ALA A 95 -3.29 0.23 0.60
CA ALA A 95 -2.88 0.40 2.00
C ALA A 95 -3.99 1.06 2.84
N ALA A 96 -4.65 2.10 2.29
CA ALA A 96 -5.80 2.74 2.92
C ALA A 96 -7.01 1.79 3.04
N GLU A 97 -7.27 0.96 2.03
CA GLU A 97 -8.34 -0.04 2.10
C GLU A 97 -8.04 -1.14 3.14
N SER A 98 -6.81 -1.65 3.18
CA SER A 98 -6.40 -2.64 4.20
C SER A 98 -6.57 -2.07 5.62
N SER A 99 -6.20 -0.80 5.78
CA SER A 99 -6.46 -0.04 7.00
C SER A 99 -7.95 -0.01 7.37
N MET A 100 -8.82 0.37 6.43
CA MET A 100 -10.28 0.43 6.67
C MET A 100 -10.84 -0.94 7.07
N ASN A 101 -10.36 -2.03 6.44
CA ASN A 101 -10.72 -3.40 6.79
C ASN A 101 -10.26 -3.75 8.22
N GLU A 102 -9.05 -3.35 8.61
CA GLU A 102 -8.56 -3.53 9.99
C GLU A 102 -9.47 -2.81 10.99
N THR A 103 -9.82 -1.56 10.72
CA THR A 103 -10.62 -0.75 11.63
C THR A 103 -12.02 -1.34 11.79
N ALA A 104 -12.68 -1.72 10.69
CA ALA A 104 -13.96 -2.41 10.73
C ALA A 104 -13.89 -3.72 11.52
N PHE A 105 -12.84 -4.52 11.33
CA PHE A 105 -12.65 -5.77 12.05
C PHE A 105 -12.48 -5.54 13.56
N LYS A 106 -11.67 -4.55 13.95
CA LYS A 106 -11.50 -4.15 15.35
C LYS A 106 -12.83 -3.71 15.97
N SER A 107 -13.60 -2.86 15.29
CA SER A 107 -14.89 -2.39 15.78
C SER A 107 -15.87 -3.54 16.03
N ILE A 108 -15.98 -4.50 15.11
CA ILE A 108 -16.87 -5.66 15.32
C ILE A 108 -16.42 -6.48 16.52
N LEU A 109 -15.11 -6.74 16.66
CA LEU A 109 -14.61 -7.49 17.81
C LEU A 109 -14.84 -6.77 19.14
N ILE A 110 -14.66 -5.45 19.19
CA ILE A 110 -14.90 -4.66 20.39
C ILE A 110 -16.39 -4.69 20.76
N THR A 111 -17.29 -4.55 19.79
CA THR A 111 -18.74 -4.48 20.02
C THR A 111 -19.35 -5.84 20.34
N ARG A 112 -18.96 -6.91 19.64
CA ARG A 112 -19.64 -8.22 19.69
C ARG A 112 -18.88 -9.28 20.47
N GLN A 113 -17.55 -9.21 20.45
CA GLN A 113 -16.68 -10.23 21.03
C GLN A 113 -15.62 -9.63 21.98
N PRO A 114 -16.04 -8.84 22.99
CA PRO A 114 -15.12 -8.08 23.83
C PRO A 114 -14.13 -8.98 24.59
N ALA A 115 -14.53 -10.20 24.96
CA ALA A 115 -13.64 -11.18 25.57
C ALA A 115 -12.46 -11.57 24.66
N LEU A 116 -12.71 -11.75 23.36
CA LEU A 116 -11.67 -12.06 22.37
C LEU A 116 -10.77 -10.85 22.11
N TRP A 117 -11.33 -9.63 22.13
CA TRP A 117 -10.56 -8.40 22.04
C TRP A 117 -9.64 -8.19 23.24
N GLN A 118 -10.16 -8.35 24.46
CA GLN A 118 -9.39 -8.23 25.71
C GLN A 118 -8.27 -9.27 25.80
N ALA A 119 -8.55 -10.50 25.38
CA ALA A 119 -7.54 -11.57 25.28
C ALA A 119 -6.56 -11.38 24.11
N ARG A 120 -6.78 -10.36 23.25
CA ARG A 120 -6.01 -10.05 22.03
C ARG A 120 -5.95 -11.20 21.02
N LEU A 121 -6.85 -12.18 21.13
CA LEU A 121 -6.88 -13.37 20.25
C LEU A 121 -7.31 -13.01 18.82
N GLY A 122 -8.08 -11.93 18.64
CA GLY A 122 -8.46 -11.43 17.32
C GLY A 122 -7.27 -11.10 16.41
N ARG A 123 -6.10 -10.78 16.97
CA ARG A 123 -4.87 -10.50 16.21
C ARG A 123 -4.31 -11.72 15.48
N LEU A 124 -4.73 -12.94 15.87
CA LEU A 124 -4.36 -14.16 15.15
C LEU A 124 -5.07 -14.28 13.80
N LEU A 125 -6.20 -13.60 13.64
CA LEU A 125 -7.01 -13.61 12.41
C LEU A 125 -6.47 -12.64 11.34
N TYR A 126 -5.56 -11.74 11.73
CA TYR A 126 -4.93 -10.80 10.82
C TYR A 126 -4.20 -11.57 9.70
N PRO A 127 -4.28 -11.12 8.43
CA PRO A 127 -3.50 -11.69 7.34
C PRO A 127 -2.01 -11.84 7.71
N SER A 128 -1.40 -12.98 7.38
CA SER A 128 0.01 -13.26 7.73
C SER A 128 1.01 -12.48 6.88
N ASN A 129 0.57 -11.97 5.74
CA ASN A 129 1.37 -11.31 4.71
C ASN A 129 1.20 -9.78 4.72
N MET A 130 0.79 -9.20 5.85
CA MET A 130 0.61 -7.76 5.98
C MET A 130 1.88 -7.00 5.61
N THR A 131 1.79 -6.11 4.63
CA THR A 131 2.96 -5.33 4.22
C THR A 131 3.19 -4.16 5.19
N PHE A 132 2.15 -3.40 5.52
CA PHE A 132 2.22 -2.19 6.36
C PHE A 132 2.02 -2.48 7.86
N PHE A 133 1.18 -3.47 8.21
CA PHE A 133 0.72 -3.69 9.60
C PHE A 133 1.23 -4.98 10.26
N ALA A 134 2.29 -5.60 9.72
CA ALA A 134 2.84 -6.87 10.24
C ALA A 134 3.27 -6.82 11.72
N GLY A 135 3.58 -5.63 12.24
CA GLY A 135 4.14 -5.45 13.57
C GLY A 135 3.21 -5.94 14.69
N ASP A 136 1.90 -5.72 14.57
CA ASP A 136 0.96 -6.00 15.66
C ASP A 136 0.76 -7.49 15.94
N ARG A 137 0.80 -8.31 14.89
CA ARG A 137 0.74 -9.78 15.02
C ARG A 137 2.03 -10.33 15.62
N LEU A 138 3.19 -9.82 15.20
CA LEU A 138 4.50 -10.24 15.74
C LEU A 138 4.66 -9.84 17.21
N ARG A 139 4.25 -8.62 17.58
CA ARG A 139 4.26 -8.15 18.98
C ARG A 139 3.45 -9.06 19.89
N PHE A 140 2.28 -9.53 19.43
CA PHE A 140 1.45 -10.48 20.17
C PHE A 140 2.19 -11.81 20.41
N GLY A 141 2.81 -12.38 19.37
CA GLY A 141 3.58 -13.62 19.48
C GLY A 141 4.80 -13.55 20.41
N PHE A 142 5.42 -12.38 20.55
CA PHE A 142 6.62 -12.20 21.39
C PHE A 142 6.34 -11.96 22.89
N GLY A 143 5.08 -11.82 23.31
CA GLY A 143 4.71 -11.61 24.71
C GLY A 143 5.32 -10.33 25.31
N LYS A 144 5.85 -10.39 26.54
CA LYS A 144 6.39 -9.21 27.27
C LYS A 144 7.84 -8.82 26.91
N LYS A 145 8.44 -9.40 25.87
CA LYS A 145 9.86 -9.17 25.53
C LYS A 145 10.07 -7.81 24.83
N ALA A 146 10.23 -6.75 25.63
CA ALA A 146 10.36 -5.37 25.16
C ALA A 146 11.46 -5.15 24.10
N LYS A 147 12.59 -5.86 24.17
CA LYS A 147 13.66 -5.77 23.16
C LYS A 147 13.18 -6.23 21.77
N LEU A 148 12.39 -7.30 21.70
CA LEU A 148 11.85 -7.80 20.43
C LEU A 148 10.81 -6.86 19.83
N HIS A 149 10.00 -6.22 20.68
CA HIS A 149 9.05 -5.20 20.22
C HIS A 149 9.77 -4.03 19.55
N LYS A 150 10.88 -3.53 20.12
CA LYS A 150 11.67 -2.46 19.50
C LYS A 150 12.17 -2.83 18.09
N TYR A 151 12.64 -4.07 17.89
CA TYR A 151 13.11 -4.51 16.57
C TYR A 151 11.96 -4.64 15.56
N VAL A 152 10.80 -5.12 16.00
CA VAL A 152 9.59 -5.20 15.16
C VAL A 152 9.17 -3.79 14.72
N ASP A 153 9.19 -2.84 15.64
CA ASP A 153 8.77 -1.45 15.39
C ASP A 153 9.72 -0.75 14.43
N LEU A 154 11.02 -0.95 14.65
CA LEU A 154 12.04 -0.43 13.76
C LEU A 154 11.92 -1.03 12.35
N ALA A 155 11.72 -2.35 12.25
CA ALA A 155 11.57 -3.01 10.95
C ALA A 155 10.28 -2.59 10.23
N ALA A 156 9.16 -2.45 10.96
CA ALA A 156 7.90 -1.96 10.41
C ALA A 156 8.04 -0.50 9.95
N GLY A 157 8.61 0.37 10.79
CA GLY A 157 8.87 1.77 10.45
C GLY A 157 9.79 1.92 9.24
N ALA A 158 10.89 1.17 9.20
CA ALA A 158 11.81 1.18 8.07
C ALA A 158 11.13 0.69 6.78
N ARG A 159 10.32 -0.37 6.84
CA ARG A 159 9.57 -0.87 5.69
C ARG A 159 8.56 0.16 5.19
N THR A 160 7.77 0.74 6.08
CA THR A 160 6.79 1.78 5.71
C THR A 160 7.50 3.00 5.13
N PHE A 161 8.60 3.44 5.73
CA PHE A 161 9.42 4.53 5.20
C PHE A 161 9.90 4.21 3.78
N VAL A 162 10.45 3.02 3.55
CA VAL A 162 10.93 2.60 2.23
C VAL A 162 9.78 2.56 1.23
N LEU A 163 8.61 2.02 1.58
CA LEU A 163 7.50 1.89 0.63
C LEU A 163 6.79 3.21 0.34
N VAL A 164 6.80 4.16 1.27
CA VAL A 164 6.14 5.46 1.09
C VAL A 164 7.07 6.47 0.43
N ILE A 165 8.32 6.58 0.90
CA ILE A 165 9.23 7.66 0.50
C ILE A 165 10.14 7.25 -0.66
N ALA A 166 10.64 6.01 -0.69
CA ALA A 166 11.60 5.62 -1.72
C ALA A 166 11.04 5.71 -3.16
N PRO A 167 9.77 5.34 -3.45
CA PRO A 167 9.22 5.48 -4.80
C PRO A 167 9.12 6.94 -5.24
N VAL A 168 8.70 7.85 -4.36
CA VAL A 168 8.61 9.30 -4.68
C VAL A 168 10.00 9.87 -4.95
N PHE A 169 10.97 9.55 -4.09
CA PHE A 169 12.34 9.99 -4.29
C PHE A 169 12.95 9.40 -5.57
N TYR A 170 12.68 8.13 -5.85
CA TYR A 170 13.11 7.47 -7.08
C TYR A 170 12.52 8.15 -8.32
N GLU A 171 11.23 8.51 -8.30
CA GLU A 171 10.55 9.20 -9.40
C GLU A 171 11.20 10.56 -9.69
N VAL A 172 11.53 11.34 -8.65
CA VAL A 172 12.24 12.62 -8.81
C VAL A 172 13.61 12.43 -9.46
N LEU A 173 14.38 11.44 -8.97
CA LEU A 173 15.70 11.12 -9.55
C LEU A 173 15.58 10.62 -10.99
N LEU A 174 14.54 9.84 -11.28
CA LEU A 174 14.23 9.30 -12.59
C LEU A 174 13.97 10.42 -13.59
N PHE A 175 13.03 11.33 -13.32
CA PHE A 175 12.76 12.47 -14.20
C PHE A 175 13.98 13.38 -14.34
N TRP A 176 14.71 13.65 -13.26
CA TRP A 176 15.94 14.44 -13.32
C TRP A 176 16.94 13.86 -14.34
N ARG A 177 17.20 12.55 -14.29
CA ARG A 177 18.08 11.87 -15.25
C ARG A 177 17.53 11.89 -16.67
N LEU A 178 16.22 11.74 -16.84
CA LEU A 178 15.57 11.77 -18.15
C LEU A 178 15.66 13.16 -18.80
N PHE A 179 15.45 14.24 -18.04
CA PHE A 179 15.62 15.61 -18.55
C PHE A 179 17.07 15.94 -18.89
N LEU A 180 18.04 15.46 -18.10
CA LEU A 180 19.46 15.61 -18.45
C LEU A 180 19.82 14.90 -19.76
N ARG A 181 19.18 13.75 -20.05
CA ARG A 181 19.47 12.96 -21.25
C ARG A 181 18.74 13.44 -22.50
N ALA A 182 17.46 13.77 -22.40
CA ALA A 182 16.60 14.12 -23.53
C ALA A 182 16.45 15.63 -23.76
N GLY A 183 16.86 16.45 -22.78
CA GLY A 183 16.65 17.90 -22.78
C GLY A 183 15.24 18.31 -22.36
N THR A 184 15.08 19.61 -22.05
CA THR A 184 13.81 20.20 -21.57
C THR A 184 12.81 20.49 -22.67
N ALA A 185 13.19 20.34 -23.94
CA ALA A 185 12.31 20.59 -25.09
C ALA A 185 11.30 19.45 -25.36
N SER A 186 11.46 18.28 -24.72
CA SER A 186 10.59 17.13 -24.95
C SER A 186 9.23 17.29 -24.28
N ILE A 187 8.21 17.60 -25.08
CA ILE A 187 6.80 17.72 -24.64
C ILE A 187 6.33 16.40 -24.00
N THR A 188 6.75 15.25 -24.52
CA THR A 188 6.37 13.93 -24.01
C THR A 188 6.82 13.72 -22.57
N LEU A 189 8.03 14.18 -22.21
CA LEU A 189 8.53 14.09 -20.83
C LEU A 189 7.78 15.02 -19.87
N TRP A 190 7.39 16.21 -20.33
CA TRP A 190 6.55 17.11 -19.54
C TRP A 190 5.17 16.52 -19.27
N LEU A 191 4.53 15.92 -20.29
CA LEU A 191 3.25 15.23 -20.13
C LEU A 191 3.36 14.06 -19.13
N ALA A 192 4.42 13.26 -19.26
CA ALA A 192 4.69 12.18 -18.31
C ALA A 192 4.89 12.71 -16.88
N LEU A 193 5.66 13.79 -16.71
CA LEU A 193 5.89 14.42 -15.41
C LEU A 193 4.57 14.89 -14.79
N CYS A 194 3.73 15.59 -15.55
CA CYS A 194 2.44 16.07 -15.08
C CYS A 194 1.55 14.89 -14.63
N LEU A 195 1.47 13.84 -15.44
CA LEU A 195 0.65 12.66 -15.11
C LEU A 195 1.18 11.91 -13.88
N SER A 196 2.50 11.65 -13.80
CA SER A 196 3.12 11.04 -12.62
C SER A 196 2.89 11.87 -11.37
N THR A 197 3.01 13.20 -11.47
CA THR A 197 2.79 14.12 -10.34
C THR A 197 1.34 14.05 -9.85
N LEU A 198 0.37 14.02 -10.76
CA LEU A 198 -1.05 13.89 -10.40
C LEU A 198 -1.33 12.57 -9.70
N LEU A 199 -0.75 11.46 -10.16
CA LEU A 199 -0.91 10.14 -9.57
C LEU A 199 -0.26 10.04 -8.17
N ILE A 200 0.92 10.63 -7.99
CA ILE A 200 1.59 10.69 -6.68
C ILE A 200 0.82 11.61 -5.73
N ALA A 201 0.37 12.77 -6.20
CA ALA A 201 -0.41 13.70 -5.39
C ALA A 201 -1.73 13.06 -4.93
N SER A 202 -2.45 12.38 -5.82
CA SER A 202 -3.69 11.67 -5.45
C SER A 202 -3.43 10.56 -4.42
N ALA A 203 -2.31 9.85 -4.55
CA ALA A 203 -1.88 8.82 -3.61
C ALA A 203 -1.62 9.39 -2.21
N LEU A 204 -0.88 10.51 -2.13
CA LEU A 204 -0.56 11.17 -0.87
C LEU A 204 -1.80 11.77 -0.23
N ILE A 205 -2.69 12.40 -1.01
CA ILE A 205 -3.98 12.90 -0.50
C ILE A 205 -4.82 11.74 0.03
N GLY A 206 -4.91 10.63 -0.69
CA GLY A 206 -5.63 9.43 -0.25
C GLY A 206 -5.05 8.86 1.05
N LEU A 207 -3.73 8.82 1.17
CA LEU A 207 -3.05 8.35 2.37
C LEU A 207 -3.28 9.28 3.57
N ILE A 208 -3.21 10.60 3.38
CA ILE A 208 -3.47 11.60 4.44
C ILE A 208 -4.94 11.54 4.85
N ALA A 209 -5.86 11.48 3.89
CA ALA A 209 -7.28 11.33 4.19
C ALA A 209 -7.53 10.04 4.99
N ALA A 210 -6.87 8.95 4.62
CA ALA A 210 -6.90 7.73 5.41
C ALA A 210 -6.33 7.95 6.81
N SER A 211 -5.15 8.54 7.00
CA SER A 211 -4.56 8.76 8.33
C SER A 211 -5.39 9.70 9.22
N THR A 212 -6.05 10.72 8.66
CA THR A 212 -6.93 11.61 9.45
C THR A 212 -8.17 10.90 10.00
N VAL A 213 -8.59 9.78 9.40
CA VAL A 213 -9.65 8.92 9.96
C VAL A 213 -9.14 8.17 11.21
N TRP A 214 -7.82 8.01 11.38
CA TRP A 214 -7.23 7.32 12.52
C TRP A 214 -7.01 8.24 13.73
N ASP A 215 -6.67 9.52 13.50
CA ASP A 215 -6.36 10.47 14.59
C ASP A 215 -7.58 10.90 15.41
N TYR A 216 -8.80 10.50 15.02
CA TYR A 216 -10.00 10.73 15.83
C TYR A 216 -10.18 9.70 16.97
N GLU A 217 -9.22 8.79 17.18
CA GLU A 217 -9.43 7.56 17.96
C GLU A 217 -8.44 7.30 19.12
N ASP A 218 -7.70 8.31 19.58
CA ASP A 218 -7.06 8.31 20.91
C ASP A 218 -7.82 9.21 21.91
#